data_AF-A0A502BKF4-F1
#
_entry.id   AF-A0A502BKF4-F1
#
_cell.length_a   1.000
_cell.length_b   1.000
_cell.length_c   1.000
_cell.angle_alpha   90.00
_cell.angle_beta   90.00
_cell.angle_gamma   90.00
#
_symmetry.space_group_name_H-M   'P 1'
#
loop_
_entity.id
_entity.type
_entity.pdbx_description
1 polymer ?
#
loop_
_entity_poly.entity_id
_entity_poly.type
_entity_poly.pdbx_seq_one_letter_code
_entity_poly.pdbx_strand_id
1 'polypeptide(L)'
;MKISVLALAGAFLVAPSFAFAQDSGATSPETPAVSTPDSKNPDAPVKGANSFTEDQAKSRIEEAGYKDVTALKLRDDGIWEASAMKGTEKMEVQLDYQGNVTKKAM
;
A
#
# COMPACT_ATOMS: atom_id res chain seq x y z
N MET A 1 13.24 40.06 43.30
CA MET A 1 12.58 41.10 44.13
C MET A 1 11.08 40.95 43.92
N LYS A 2 10.33 40.75 45.01
CA LYS A 2 8.88 40.59 45.05
C LYS A 2 8.20 41.92 44.69
N ILE A 3 6.96 41.91 44.22
CA ILE A 3 5.78 42.63 44.78
C ILE A 3 4.56 42.33 43.89
N SER A 4 3.53 41.78 44.52
CA SER A 4 2.16 41.57 44.02
C SER A 4 1.39 42.88 43.92
N VAL A 5 0.47 43.01 42.96
CA VAL A 5 -0.67 43.95 43.04
C VAL A 5 -1.94 43.26 42.57
N LEU A 6 -2.98 43.49 43.36
CA LEU A 6 -4.32 42.93 43.37
C LEU A 6 -5.31 43.92 42.73
N ALA A 7 -6.40 43.36 42.21
CA ALA A 7 -7.72 43.98 41.97
C ALA A 7 -7.89 44.93 40.77
N LEU A 8 -8.90 44.66 39.93
CA LEU A 8 -10.16 45.41 39.97
C LEU A 8 -11.24 44.83 39.04
N ALA A 9 -12.47 44.79 39.56
CA ALA A 9 -13.76 45.00 38.90
C ALA A 9 -14.07 44.35 37.53
N GLY A 10 -14.94 43.33 37.61
CA GLY A 10 -16.32 43.40 37.13
C GLY A 10 -16.59 43.77 35.68
N ALA A 11 -17.14 42.82 34.91
CA ALA A 11 -18.26 43.05 33.99
C ALA A 11 -18.64 41.75 33.24
N PHE A 12 -19.95 41.63 32.99
CA PHE A 12 -20.55 41.02 31.80
C PHE A 12 -20.74 39.49 31.70
N LEU A 13 -21.99 39.10 32.02
CA LEU A 13 -22.93 38.31 31.21
C LEU A 13 -22.35 37.38 30.13
N VAL A 14 -22.51 36.07 30.33
CA VAL A 14 -22.66 35.12 29.21
C VAL A 14 -23.68 34.05 29.62
N ALA A 15 -24.76 33.94 28.84
CA ALA A 15 -25.76 32.88 28.92
C ALA A 15 -25.14 31.52 28.53
N PRO A 16 -25.62 30.38 29.06
CA PRO A 16 -25.08 29.08 28.68
C PRO A 16 -25.57 28.70 27.28
N SER A 17 -24.76 28.96 26.26
CA SER A 17 -24.90 28.25 24.99
C SER A 17 -24.44 26.81 25.23
N PHE A 18 -25.39 25.88 25.24
CA PHE A 18 -25.12 24.47 25.18
C PHE A 18 -24.24 24.19 23.95
N ALA A 19 -22.97 23.87 24.17
CA ALA A 19 -22.10 23.34 23.14
C ALA A 19 -22.54 21.90 22.88
N PHE A 20 -23.27 21.67 21.78
CA PHE A 20 -23.29 20.37 21.16
C PHE A 20 -21.88 20.10 20.62
N ALA A 21 -21.12 19.24 21.31
CA ALA A 21 -19.89 18.69 20.77
C ALA A 21 -20.28 17.72 19.65
N GLN A 22 -20.37 18.23 18.42
CA GLN A 22 -20.47 17.40 17.22
C GLN A 22 -19.15 17.44 16.48
N ASP A 23 -18.63 16.24 16.28
CA ASP A 23 -17.88 15.77 15.11
C ASP A 23 -16.51 16.44 14.87
N SER A 24 -15.42 15.75 14.56
CA SER A 24 -15.24 14.43 13.95
C SER A 24 -13.90 13.89 14.49
N GLY A 25 -13.75 12.58 14.66
CA GLY A 25 -13.16 11.80 13.57
C GLY A 25 -11.63 11.83 13.69
N ALA A 26 -11.07 10.67 14.08
CA ALA A 26 -9.66 10.45 14.31
C ALA A 26 -8.77 11.07 13.21
N THR A 27 -7.68 11.70 13.63
CA THR A 27 -6.53 11.98 12.77
C THR A 27 -5.87 10.64 12.37
N SER A 28 -6.44 9.98 11.36
CA SER A 28 -5.69 9.01 10.57
C SER A 28 -4.60 9.76 9.81
N PRO A 29 -3.33 9.37 9.91
CA PRO A 29 -2.32 9.87 8.98
C PRO A 29 -2.70 9.39 7.58
N GLU A 30 -3.30 10.28 6.80
CA GLU A 30 -3.46 10.13 5.35
C GLU A 30 -2.06 10.08 4.73
N THR A 31 -1.42 8.91 4.77
CA THR A 31 -0.39 8.59 3.80
C THR A 31 -1.12 8.47 2.48
N PRO A 32 -0.90 9.36 1.50
CA PRO A 32 -1.53 9.20 0.20
C PRO A 32 -1.12 7.83 -0.31
N ALA A 33 -2.09 6.94 -0.47
CA ALA A 33 -1.88 5.70 -1.17
C ALA A 33 -1.44 6.08 -2.59
N VAL A 34 -0.13 6.02 -2.84
CA VAL A 34 0.41 6.10 -4.20
C VAL A 34 0.06 4.78 -4.87
N SER A 35 -1.21 4.63 -5.23
CA SER A 35 -1.60 3.77 -6.32
C SER A 35 -1.13 4.48 -7.58
N THR A 36 0.08 4.19 -8.07
CA THR A 36 0.40 4.41 -9.48
C THR A 36 -0.23 3.25 -10.24
N PRO A 37 -1.39 3.41 -10.88
CA PRO A 37 -1.93 2.38 -11.75
C PRO A 37 -1.10 2.41 -13.03
N ASP A 38 -0.83 1.23 -13.58
CA ASP A 38 -0.47 1.03 -15.00
C ASP A 38 0.89 1.49 -15.53
N SER A 39 1.81 1.98 -14.71
CA SER A 39 3.21 2.07 -15.14
C SER A 39 3.84 0.67 -15.09
N LYS A 40 3.79 -0.08 -16.18
CA LYS A 40 4.68 -1.24 -16.39
C LYS A 40 6.11 -0.72 -16.25
N ASN A 41 6.74 -0.96 -15.10
CA ASN A 41 8.11 -0.50 -14.86
C ASN A 41 9.02 -1.15 -15.93
N PRO A 42 9.69 -0.36 -16.81
CA PRO A 42 10.58 -0.92 -17.82
C PRO A 42 11.77 -1.67 -17.21
N ASP A 43 12.12 -1.35 -15.96
CA ASP A 43 13.20 -2.01 -15.21
C ASP A 43 12.73 -3.25 -14.41
N ALA A 44 11.47 -3.67 -14.56
CA ALA A 44 10.98 -4.90 -13.94
C ALA A 44 11.57 -6.15 -14.64
N PRO A 45 11.81 -7.25 -13.90
CA PRO A 45 11.56 -7.42 -12.47
C PRO A 45 12.68 -6.85 -11.59
N VAL A 46 12.30 -6.15 -10.51
CA VAL A 46 13.26 -5.55 -9.57
C VAL A 46 13.58 -6.51 -8.43
N LYS A 47 14.87 -6.73 -8.14
CA LYS A 47 15.31 -7.55 -7.01
C LYS A 47 14.99 -6.87 -5.67
N GLY A 48 14.60 -7.64 -4.66
CA GLY A 48 14.32 -7.11 -3.33
C GLY A 48 13.58 -8.12 -2.46
N ALA A 49 13.70 -7.99 -1.13
CA ALA A 49 13.04 -8.89 -0.19
C ALA A 49 11.53 -8.90 -0.44
N ASN A 50 11.00 -10.09 -0.72
CA ASN A 50 9.59 -10.28 -1.07
C ASN A 50 8.82 -10.80 0.13
N SER A 51 7.70 -10.17 0.43
CA SER A 51 6.80 -10.54 1.53
C SER A 51 5.53 -11.23 1.05
N PHE A 52 5.35 -11.44 -0.26
CA PHE A 52 4.22 -12.20 -0.77
C PHE A 52 4.36 -13.67 -0.40
N THR A 53 3.26 -14.25 0.08
CA THR A 53 3.12 -15.70 0.15
C THR A 53 2.96 -16.30 -1.26
N GLU A 54 3.13 -17.61 -1.38
CA GLU A 54 2.90 -18.32 -2.64
C GLU A 54 1.48 -18.06 -3.19
N ASP A 55 0.45 -18.15 -2.35
CA ASP A 55 -0.93 -17.86 -2.76
C ASP A 55 -1.11 -16.41 -3.24
N GLN A 56 -0.50 -15.44 -2.55
CA GLN A 56 -0.56 -14.03 -2.94
C GLN A 56 0.16 -13.74 -4.26
N ALA A 57 1.26 -14.44 -4.52
CA ALA A 57 2.00 -14.35 -5.76
C ALA A 57 1.22 -14.99 -6.91
N LYS A 58 0.62 -16.16 -6.68
CA LYS A 58 -0.25 -16.84 -7.63
C LYS A 58 -1.43 -15.95 -8.04
N SER A 59 -2.18 -15.41 -7.07
CA SER A 59 -3.32 -14.53 -7.35
C SER A 59 -2.93 -13.34 -8.22
N ARG A 60 -1.79 -12.69 -7.94
CA ARG A 60 -1.29 -11.56 -8.74
C ARG A 60 -0.94 -11.95 -10.17
N ILE A 61 -0.32 -13.12 -10.36
CA ILE A 61 -0.01 -13.64 -11.68
C ILE A 61 -1.31 -13.93 -12.45
N GLU A 62 -2.32 -14.48 -11.79
CA GLU A 62 -3.64 -14.72 -12.40
C GLU A 62 -4.37 -13.42 -12.75
N GLU A 63 -4.35 -12.42 -11.85
CA GLU A 63 -4.88 -11.07 -12.09
C GLU A 63 -4.17 -10.36 -13.26
N ALA A 64 -2.90 -10.66 -13.51
CA ALA A 64 -2.15 -10.17 -14.67
C ALA A 64 -2.54 -10.85 -16.00
N GLY A 65 -3.54 -11.75 -15.99
CA GLY A 65 -4.11 -12.41 -17.16
C GLY A 65 -3.42 -13.71 -17.56
N TYR A 66 -2.59 -14.28 -16.67
CA TYR A 66 -2.02 -15.60 -16.86
C TYR A 66 -2.93 -16.68 -16.26
N LYS A 67 -2.85 -17.89 -16.79
CA LYS A 67 -3.64 -19.05 -16.35
C LYS A 67 -2.73 -20.24 -16.08
N ASP A 68 -3.25 -21.27 -15.44
CA ASP A 68 -2.53 -22.53 -15.20
C ASP A 68 -1.15 -22.30 -14.56
N VAL A 69 -1.12 -21.41 -13.55
CA VAL A 69 0.10 -21.04 -12.83
C VAL A 69 0.57 -22.24 -12.01
N THR A 70 1.77 -22.71 -12.32
CA THR A 70 2.41 -23.90 -11.76
C THR A 70 3.89 -23.63 -11.50
N ALA A 71 4.54 -24.50 -10.70
CA ALA A 71 5.96 -24.38 -10.37
C ALA A 71 6.34 -23.00 -9.79
N LEU A 72 5.45 -22.42 -8.98
CA LEU A 72 5.66 -21.12 -8.35
C LEU A 72 6.74 -21.24 -7.27
N LYS A 73 7.80 -20.45 -7.38
CA LYS A 73 8.95 -20.50 -6.46
C LYS A 73 9.55 -19.11 -6.25
N LEU A 74 9.81 -18.76 -4.99
CA LEU A 74 10.58 -17.57 -4.64
C LEU A 74 12.07 -17.85 -4.84
N ARG A 75 12.76 -17.01 -5.61
CA ARG A 75 14.21 -17.06 -5.77
C ARG A 75 14.93 -16.27 -4.68
N ASP A 76 16.24 -16.51 -4.56
CA ASP A 76 17.11 -15.84 -3.58
C ASP A 76 17.21 -14.32 -3.78
N ASP A 77 16.90 -13.83 -4.98
CA ASP A 77 16.83 -12.40 -5.30
C ASP A 77 15.47 -11.75 -5.01
N GLY A 78 14.54 -12.53 -4.43
CA GLY A 78 13.20 -12.11 -4.04
C GLY A 78 12.22 -11.97 -5.20
N ILE A 79 12.53 -12.56 -6.35
CA ILE A 79 11.60 -12.62 -7.48
C ILE A 79 10.91 -13.98 -7.47
N TRP A 80 9.58 -13.97 -7.48
CA TRP A 80 8.77 -15.16 -7.70
C TRP A 80 8.85 -15.56 -9.17
N GLU A 81 9.17 -16.82 -9.46
CA GLU A 81 9.09 -17.41 -10.80
C GLU A 81 7.97 -18.45 -10.85
N ALA A 82 7.24 -18.50 -11.96
CA ALA A 82 6.25 -19.54 -12.22
C ALA A 82 6.20 -19.91 -13.70
N SER A 83 5.71 -21.11 -14.00
CA SER A 83 5.22 -21.48 -15.32
C SER A 83 3.74 -21.13 -15.43
N ALA A 84 3.32 -20.42 -16.46
CA ALA A 84 1.93 -20.08 -16.68
C ALA A 84 1.57 -20.08 -18.18
N MET A 85 0.28 -20.08 -18.50
CA MET A 85 -0.23 -19.94 -19.84
C MET A 85 -0.81 -18.54 -20.08
N LYS A 86 -0.48 -17.93 -21.23
CA LYS A 86 -1.12 -16.70 -21.70
C LYS A 86 -1.75 -16.96 -23.06
N GLY A 87 -3.07 -17.11 -23.07
CA GLY A 87 -3.77 -17.65 -24.24
C GLY A 87 -3.42 -19.14 -24.42
N THR A 88 -2.83 -19.49 -25.57
CA THR A 88 -2.40 -20.87 -25.90
C THR A 88 -0.90 -21.11 -25.72
N GLU A 89 -0.15 -20.10 -25.30
CA GLU A 89 1.30 -20.17 -25.13
C GLU A 89 1.66 -20.40 -23.67
N LYS A 90 2.49 -21.43 -23.41
CA LYS A 90 3.10 -21.67 -22.10
C LYS A 90 4.41 -20.89 -22.01
N MET A 91 4.57 -20.10 -20.95
CA MET A 91 5.75 -19.27 -20.72
C MET A 91 6.11 -19.22 -19.23
N GLU A 92 7.36 -18.85 -18.94
CA GLU A 92 7.78 -18.50 -17.59
C GLU A 92 7.43 -17.03 -17.31
N VAL A 93 6.93 -16.78 -16.10
CA VAL A 93 6.55 -15.47 -15.61
C VAL A 93 7.29 -15.15 -14.32
N GLN A 94 7.56 -13.86 -14.13
CA GLN A 94 8.28 -13.34 -12.98
C GLN A 94 7.43 -12.29 -12.28
N LEU A 95 7.36 -12.36 -10.96
CA LEU A 95 6.71 -11.38 -10.09
C LEU A 95 7.75 -10.82 -9.12
N ASP A 96 7.94 -9.50 -9.15
CA ASP A 96 8.85 -8.82 -8.22
C ASP A 96 8.18 -8.41 -6.90
N TYR A 97 8.96 -7.90 -5.96
CA TYR A 97 8.46 -7.46 -4.64
C TYR A 97 7.50 -6.26 -4.71
N GLN A 98 7.46 -5.54 -5.84
CA GLN A 98 6.58 -4.40 -6.06
C GLN A 98 5.23 -4.83 -6.64
N GLY A 99 5.07 -6.10 -7.02
CA GLY A 99 3.84 -6.59 -7.63
C GLY A 99 3.88 -6.60 -9.17
N ASN A 100 5.01 -6.28 -9.81
CA ASN A 100 5.09 -6.27 -11.26
C ASN A 100 5.20 -7.69 -11.81
N VAL A 101 4.26 -8.06 -12.68
CA VAL A 101 4.30 -9.34 -13.41
C VAL A 101 4.86 -9.13 -14.82
N THR A 102 5.96 -9.82 -15.11
CA THR A 102 6.66 -9.79 -16.41
C THR A 102 6.76 -11.20 -16.99
N LYS A 103 6.86 -11.30 -18.32
CA LYS A 103 7.25 -12.54 -18.98
C LYS A 103 8.76 -12.67 -18.88
N LYS A 104 9.26 -13.86 -18.55
CA LYS A 104 10.70 -14.13 -18.60
C LYS A 104 11.09 -14.32 -20.08
N ALA A 105 12.07 -13.55 -20.54
CA ALA A 105 12.67 -13.82 -21.84
C ALA A 105 13.44 -15.14 -21.75
N MET A 106 13.10 -16.08 -22.65
CA MET A 106 13.73 -17.39 -22.75
C MET A 106 15.13 -17.31 -23.34
#